data_AF-X1DLT4-F1
#
_entry.id   AF-X1DLT4-F1
#
_cell.length_a   1.000
_cell.length_b   1.000
_cell.length_c   1.000
_cell.angle_alpha   90.00
_cell.angle_beta   90.00
_cell.angle_gamma   90.00
#
_symmetry.space_group_name_H-M   'P 1'
#
loop_
_entity.id
_entity.type
_entity.pdbx_description
1 polymer ?
#
loop_
_entity_poly.entity_id
_entity_poly.type
_entity_poly.pdbx_seq_one_letter_code
_entity_poly.pdbx_strand_id
1 'polypeptide(L)'
;KHSIAWFKLAECIAKGERERALGVYRLLSHSLNNTALAKQLEADLFLAFNDHQRALQLYKIAAQLYKQQQSLYEAAAVYEHMLTIQSDNEYIRTTVIELFDQLDITSKVAEHLKNAVRCALEQKKFDVAREYTKELERRKSLDACIDMGQQLVCALIADGSCSRDIICSDMRDVIDHLVAHDKDTRQ
;
A
#
# COMPACT_ATOMS: atom_id res chain seq x y z
N LYS A 1 -14.91 -14.38 -28.82
CA LYS A 1 -16.33 -14.01 -28.57
C LYS A 1 -16.54 -13.17 -27.29
N HIS A 2 -15.55 -13.01 -26.40
CA HIS A 2 -15.71 -12.25 -25.15
C HIS A 2 -15.75 -10.72 -25.30
N SER A 3 -15.25 -10.15 -26.41
CA SER A 3 -15.08 -8.69 -26.53
C SER A 3 -16.39 -7.89 -26.46
N ILE A 4 -17.47 -8.35 -27.09
CA ILE A 4 -18.73 -7.58 -27.20
C ILE A 4 -19.39 -7.39 -25.83
N ALA A 5 -19.36 -8.40 -24.97
CA ALA A 5 -19.97 -8.31 -23.64
C ALA A 5 -19.16 -7.39 -22.70
N TRP A 6 -17.83 -7.41 -22.79
CA TRP A 6 -16.98 -6.44 -22.09
C TRP A 6 -17.19 -5.01 -22.59
N PHE A 7 -17.35 -4.80 -23.90
CA PHE A 7 -17.74 -3.49 -24.44
C PHE A 7 -19.09 -3.02 -23.91
N LYS A 8 -20.08 -3.92 -23.84
CA LYS A 8 -21.40 -3.57 -23.29
C LYS A 8 -21.32 -3.20 -21.81
N LEU A 9 -20.51 -3.93 -21.03
CA LEU A 9 -20.26 -3.59 -19.63
C LEU A 9 -19.64 -2.20 -19.50
N ALA A 10 -18.58 -1.91 -20.27
CA ALA A 10 -17.93 -0.60 -20.28
C ALA A 10 -18.90 0.52 -20.67
N GLU A 11 -19.77 0.29 -21.65
CA GLU A 11 -20.81 1.25 -22.05
C GLU A 11 -21.81 1.53 -20.91
N CYS A 12 -22.27 0.49 -20.19
CA CYS A 12 -23.15 0.65 -19.04
C CYS A 12 -22.48 1.45 -17.91
N ILE A 13 -21.19 1.19 -17.65
CA ILE A 13 -20.40 1.94 -16.65
C ILE A 13 -20.30 3.41 -17.06
N ALA A 14 -19.92 3.69 -18.32
CA ALA A 14 -19.79 5.06 -18.83
C ALA A 14 -21.11 5.86 -18.76
N LYS A 15 -22.25 5.18 -18.85
CA LYS A 15 -23.59 5.77 -18.72
C LYS A 15 -24.10 5.87 -17.27
N GLY A 16 -23.37 5.36 -16.28
CA GLY A 16 -23.81 5.32 -14.89
C GLY A 16 -24.91 4.29 -14.59
N GLU A 17 -25.16 3.35 -15.51
CA GLU A 17 -26.27 2.38 -15.42
C GLU A 17 -25.90 1.19 -14.50
N ARG A 18 -25.81 1.44 -13.19
CA ARG A 18 -25.35 0.47 -12.17
C ARG A 18 -26.00 -0.91 -12.27
N GLU A 19 -27.33 -0.99 -12.24
CA GLU A 19 -28.05 -2.28 -12.23
C GLU A 19 -27.84 -3.06 -13.54
N ARG A 20 -27.79 -2.35 -14.68
CA ARG A 20 -27.53 -2.99 -15.98
C ARG A 20 -26.09 -3.48 -16.06
N ALA A 21 -25.14 -2.69 -15.58
CA ALA A 21 -23.74 -3.09 -15.52
C ALA A 21 -23.56 -4.35 -14.65
N LEU A 22 -24.18 -4.39 -13.46
CA LEU A 22 -24.17 -5.58 -12.59
C LEU A 22 -24.82 -6.80 -13.25
N GLY A 23 -25.92 -6.61 -13.98
CA GLY A 23 -26.56 -7.68 -14.74
C GLY A 23 -25.66 -8.28 -15.82
N VAL A 24 -25.02 -7.42 -16.63
CA VAL A 24 -24.06 -7.85 -17.66
C VAL A 24 -22.83 -8.52 -17.02
N TYR A 25 -22.33 -7.97 -15.92
CA TYR A 25 -21.20 -8.52 -15.19
C TYR A 25 -21.47 -9.93 -14.65
N ARG A 26 -22.64 -10.18 -14.07
CA ARG A 26 -23.01 -11.53 -13.59
C ARG A 26 -22.91 -12.58 -14.70
N LEU A 27 -23.44 -12.27 -15.89
CA LEU A 27 -23.36 -13.16 -17.05
C LEU A 27 -21.91 -13.40 -17.50
N LEU A 28 -21.08 -12.35 -17.48
CA LEU A 28 -19.66 -12.45 -17.81
C LEU A 28 -18.88 -13.27 -16.78
N SER A 29 -19.19 -13.09 -15.49
CA SER A 29 -18.47 -13.70 -14.38
C SER A 29 -18.54 -15.24 -14.42
N HIS A 30 -19.64 -15.81 -14.94
CA HIS A 30 -19.74 -17.26 -15.17
C HIS A 30 -18.74 -17.82 -16.19
N SER A 31 -18.19 -16.97 -17.06
CA SER A 31 -17.14 -17.36 -18.00
C SER A 31 -15.72 -17.17 -17.45
N LEU A 32 -15.58 -16.60 -16.25
CA LEU A 32 -14.30 -16.42 -15.58
C LEU A 32 -13.96 -17.69 -14.79
N ASN A 33 -12.89 -18.37 -15.19
CA ASN A 33 -12.40 -19.56 -14.47
C ASN A 33 -11.70 -19.20 -13.15
N ASN A 34 -11.24 -17.95 -12.99
CA ASN A 34 -10.57 -17.48 -11.78
C ASN A 34 -11.54 -16.70 -10.89
N THR A 35 -11.93 -17.32 -9.77
CA THR A 35 -12.83 -16.72 -8.77
C THR A 35 -12.23 -15.48 -8.10
N ALA A 36 -10.90 -15.42 -7.90
CA ALA A 36 -10.23 -14.27 -7.32
C ALA A 36 -10.35 -13.06 -8.26
N LEU A 37 -10.09 -13.26 -9.54
CA LEU A 37 -10.24 -12.24 -10.58
C LEU A 37 -11.70 -11.78 -10.71
N ALA A 38 -12.66 -12.72 -10.65
CA ALA A 38 -14.07 -12.35 -10.63
C ALA A 38 -14.42 -11.49 -9.40
N LYS A 39 -13.87 -11.77 -8.23
CA LYS A 39 -14.12 -10.92 -7.05
C LYS A 39 -13.45 -9.55 -7.16
N GLN A 40 -12.26 -9.49 -7.76
CA GLN A 40 -11.57 -8.22 -8.02
C GLN A 40 -12.37 -7.35 -9.02
N LEU A 41 -12.82 -7.92 -10.15
CA LEU A 41 -13.60 -7.17 -11.14
C LEU A 41 -14.96 -6.72 -10.62
N GLU A 42 -15.58 -7.51 -9.74
CA GLU A 42 -16.79 -7.10 -9.03
C GLU A 42 -16.50 -5.90 -8.12
N ALA A 43 -15.36 -5.89 -7.42
CA ALA A 43 -14.92 -4.76 -6.61
C ALA A 43 -14.66 -3.50 -7.46
N ASP A 44 -13.96 -3.64 -8.59
CA ASP A 44 -13.70 -2.56 -9.55
C ASP A 44 -15.01 -1.94 -10.04
N LEU A 45 -16.02 -2.78 -10.28
CA LEU A 45 -17.35 -2.33 -10.70
C LEU A 45 -18.04 -1.49 -9.62
N PHE A 46 -18.01 -1.93 -8.35
CA PHE A 46 -18.55 -1.13 -7.25
C PHE A 46 -17.76 0.17 -7.05
N LEU A 47 -16.44 0.14 -7.23
CA LEU A 47 -15.59 1.32 -7.16
C LEU A 47 -15.94 2.33 -8.25
N ALA A 48 -16.18 1.87 -9.48
CA ALA A 48 -16.61 2.72 -10.60
C ALA A 48 -17.94 3.44 -10.35
N PHE A 49 -18.79 2.90 -9.47
CA PHE A 49 -20.03 3.53 -9.01
C PHE A 49 -19.91 4.20 -7.63
N ASN A 50 -18.68 4.53 -7.20
CA ASN A 50 -18.34 5.20 -5.94
C ASN A 50 -18.80 4.46 -4.66
N ASP A 51 -19.04 3.15 -4.73
CA ASP A 51 -19.39 2.31 -3.58
C ASP A 51 -18.12 1.73 -2.95
N HIS A 52 -17.32 2.61 -2.34
CA HIS A 52 -16.01 2.26 -1.76
C HIS A 52 -16.11 1.16 -0.69
N GLN A 53 -17.16 1.18 0.13
CA GLN A 53 -17.33 0.22 1.22
C GLN A 53 -17.49 -1.21 0.68
N ARG A 54 -18.36 -1.41 -0.33
CA ARG A 54 -18.53 -2.73 -0.95
C ARG A 54 -17.31 -3.14 -1.76
N ALA A 55 -16.69 -2.20 -2.48
CA ALA A 55 -15.47 -2.46 -3.22
C ALA A 55 -14.36 -3.00 -2.31
N LEU A 56 -14.11 -2.36 -1.17
CA LEU A 56 -13.09 -2.79 -0.20
C LEU A 56 -13.35 -4.19 0.38
N GLN A 57 -14.62 -4.52 0.67
CA GLN A 57 -14.98 -5.86 1.14
C GLN A 57 -14.67 -6.92 0.08
N LEU A 58 -15.00 -6.64 -1.19
CA LEU A 58 -14.75 -7.55 -2.30
C LEU A 58 -13.26 -7.66 -2.65
N TYR A 59 -12.50 -6.57 -2.60
CA TYR A 59 -11.04 -6.62 -2.76
C TYR A 59 -10.39 -7.46 -1.67
N LYS A 60 -10.83 -7.35 -0.41
CA LYS A 60 -10.32 -8.20 0.68
C LYS A 60 -10.56 -9.69 0.38
N ILE A 61 -11.75 -10.04 -0.11
CA ILE A 61 -12.07 -11.41 -0.52
C ILE A 61 -11.18 -11.84 -1.70
N ALA A 62 -11.02 -10.99 -2.71
CA ALA A 62 -10.18 -11.27 -3.88
C ALA A 62 -8.72 -11.52 -3.47
N ALA A 63 -8.14 -10.66 -2.64
CA ALA A 63 -6.77 -10.81 -2.15
C ALA A 63 -6.59 -12.09 -1.33
N GLN A 64 -7.56 -12.46 -0.50
CA GLN A 64 -7.54 -13.73 0.24
C GLN A 64 -7.58 -14.94 -0.70
N LEU A 65 -8.40 -14.90 -1.75
CA LEU A 65 -8.45 -15.95 -2.77
C LEU A 65 -7.12 -16.06 -3.54
N TYR A 66 -6.50 -14.95 -3.91
CA TYR A 66 -5.17 -14.95 -4.53
C TYR A 66 -4.11 -15.56 -3.62
N LYS A 67 -4.11 -15.24 -2.32
CA LYS A 67 -3.23 -15.89 -1.34
C LYS A 67 -3.44 -17.41 -1.26
N GLN A 68 -4.70 -17.87 -1.25
CA GLN A 68 -5.04 -19.30 -1.26
C GLN A 68 -4.56 -20.01 -2.54
N GLN A 69 -4.55 -19.29 -3.67
CA GLN A 69 -4.03 -19.77 -4.96
C GLN A 69 -2.50 -19.65 -5.09
N GLN A 70 -1.79 -19.21 -4.03
CA GLN A 70 -0.35 -18.92 -4.03
C GLN A 70 0.07 -17.84 -5.05
N SER A 71 -0.90 -17.06 -5.55
CA SER A 71 -0.69 -15.92 -6.45
C SER A 71 -0.40 -14.67 -5.60
N LEU A 72 0.77 -14.66 -4.95
CA LEU A 72 1.14 -13.65 -3.96
C LEU A 72 1.30 -12.26 -4.57
N TYR A 73 1.77 -12.17 -5.81
CA TYR A 73 1.95 -10.90 -6.51
C TYR A 73 0.60 -10.20 -6.76
N GLU A 74 -0.40 -10.95 -7.23
CA GLU A 74 -1.76 -10.47 -7.44
C GLU A 74 -2.42 -10.08 -6.11
N ALA A 75 -2.21 -10.87 -5.05
CA ALA A 75 -2.68 -10.50 -3.72
C ALA A 75 -2.08 -9.17 -3.24
N ALA A 76 -0.77 -8.98 -3.41
CA ALA A 76 -0.08 -7.74 -3.05
C ALA A 76 -0.62 -6.54 -3.85
N ALA A 77 -0.80 -6.71 -5.16
CA ALA A 77 -1.35 -5.68 -6.05
C ALA A 77 -2.78 -5.27 -5.66
N VAL A 78 -3.64 -6.23 -5.28
CA VAL A 78 -4.99 -5.92 -4.80
C VAL A 78 -4.95 -5.12 -3.49
N TYR A 79 -4.09 -5.49 -2.54
CA TYR A 79 -3.94 -4.72 -1.31
C TYR A 79 -3.32 -3.33 -1.54
N GLU A 80 -2.36 -3.20 -2.46
CA GLU A 80 -1.81 -1.91 -2.88
C GLU A 80 -2.93 -1.01 -3.45
N HIS A 81 -3.83 -1.59 -4.26
CA HIS A 81 -4.99 -0.86 -4.75
C HIS A 81 -5.94 -0.43 -3.62
N MET A 82 -6.18 -1.28 -2.62
CA MET A 82 -6.98 -0.90 -1.45
C MET A 82 -6.37 0.29 -0.68
N LEU A 83 -5.04 0.42 -0.60
CA LEU A 83 -4.37 1.57 0.00
C LEU A 83 -4.59 2.88 -0.77
N THR A 84 -4.91 2.82 -2.07
CA THR A 84 -5.29 4.04 -2.82
C THR A 84 -6.65 4.59 -2.40
N ILE A 85 -7.52 3.72 -1.86
CA ILE A 85 -8.86 4.08 -1.35
C ILE A 85 -8.78 4.41 0.15
N GLN A 86 -8.00 3.65 0.91
CA GLN A 86 -7.79 3.81 2.36
C GLN A 86 -6.31 3.89 2.68
N SER A 87 -5.72 5.05 2.45
CA SER A 87 -4.28 5.29 2.67
C SER A 87 -3.84 5.14 4.12
N ASP A 88 -4.74 5.35 5.08
CA ASP A 88 -4.47 5.27 6.52
C ASP A 88 -4.64 3.85 7.10
N ASN A 89 -4.91 2.83 6.28
CA ASN A 89 -5.14 1.50 6.83
C ASN A 89 -3.81 0.79 7.13
N GLU A 90 -3.36 0.90 8.38
CA GLU A 90 -2.12 0.28 8.90
C GLU A 90 -2.10 -1.24 8.67
N TYR A 91 -3.21 -1.94 8.91
CA TYR A 91 -3.30 -3.39 8.71
C TYR A 91 -3.04 -3.79 7.26
N ILE A 92 -3.67 -3.09 6.31
CA ILE A 92 -3.45 -3.35 4.88
C ILE A 92 -1.99 -3.06 4.52
N ARG A 93 -1.43 -1.95 5.04
CA ARG A 93 -0.05 -1.56 4.76
C ARG A 93 0.97 -2.60 5.23
N THR A 94 0.82 -3.09 6.46
CA THR A 94 1.67 -4.17 6.98
C THR A 94 1.53 -5.44 6.15
N THR A 95 0.31 -5.79 5.74
CA THR A 95 0.06 -6.95 4.87
C THR A 95 0.77 -6.81 3.50
N VAL A 96 0.76 -5.62 2.90
CA VAL A 96 1.46 -5.35 1.62
C VAL A 96 2.97 -5.51 1.79
N ILE A 97 3.53 -4.96 2.86
CA ILE A 97 4.96 -5.08 3.17
C ILE A 97 5.35 -6.56 3.33
N GLU A 98 4.60 -7.32 4.12
CA GLU A 98 4.84 -8.76 4.31
C GLU A 98 4.78 -9.55 3.01
N LEU A 99 3.81 -9.24 2.13
CA LEU A 99 3.67 -9.94 0.85
C LEU A 99 4.82 -9.61 -0.11
N PHE A 100 5.23 -8.35 -0.20
CA PHE A 100 6.38 -7.98 -1.03
C PHE A 100 7.70 -8.49 -0.48
N ASP A 101 7.81 -8.63 0.84
CA ASP A 101 8.96 -9.26 1.49
C ASP A 101 9.05 -10.75 1.13
N GLN A 102 7.92 -11.48 1.16
CA GLN A 102 7.85 -12.88 0.70
C GLN A 102 8.19 -13.06 -0.79
N LEU A 103 8.04 -12.00 -1.59
CA LEU A 103 8.36 -11.99 -3.01
C LEU A 103 9.79 -11.50 -3.30
N ASP A 104 10.58 -11.19 -2.27
CA ASP A 104 11.92 -10.59 -2.36
C ASP A 104 11.97 -9.26 -3.16
N ILE A 105 10.85 -8.52 -3.23
CA ILE A 105 10.77 -7.23 -3.94
C ILE A 105 11.12 -6.09 -2.98
N THR A 106 12.41 -5.95 -2.69
CA THR A 106 12.95 -4.98 -1.72
C THR A 106 12.63 -3.52 -2.05
N SER A 107 12.57 -3.16 -3.33
CA SER A 107 12.25 -1.80 -3.78
C SER A 107 10.83 -1.37 -3.35
N LYS A 108 9.84 -2.26 -3.53
CA LYS A 108 8.45 -2.02 -3.13
C LYS A 108 8.29 -1.98 -1.62
N VAL A 109 8.99 -2.85 -0.90
CA VAL A 109 9.01 -2.81 0.58
C VAL A 109 9.49 -1.46 1.08
N ALA A 110 10.63 -0.96 0.56
CA ALA A 110 11.16 0.34 0.94
C ALA A 110 10.19 1.48 0.59
N GLU A 111 9.55 1.44 -0.59
CA GLU A 111 8.55 2.42 -1.00
C GLU A 111 7.33 2.44 -0.04
N HIS A 112 6.81 1.27 0.33
CA HIS A 112 5.67 1.17 1.25
C HIS A 112 6.01 1.63 2.67
N LEU A 113 7.23 1.34 3.14
CA LEU A 113 7.75 1.82 4.42
C LEU A 113 7.91 3.35 4.44
N LYS A 114 8.49 3.96 3.39
CA LYS A 114 8.56 5.43 3.24
C LYS A 114 7.16 6.06 3.33
N ASN A 115 6.21 5.49 2.59
CA ASN A 115 4.83 5.96 2.63
C ASN A 115 4.19 5.76 4.02
N ALA A 116 4.54 4.70 4.74
CA ALA A 116 4.10 4.45 6.12
C ALA A 116 4.59 5.55 7.08
N VAL A 117 5.88 5.86 7.02
CA VAL A 117 6.48 6.93 7.82
C VAL A 117 5.78 8.25 7.55
N ARG A 118 5.62 8.63 6.27
CA ARG A 118 4.95 9.88 5.89
C ARG A 118 3.51 9.95 6.44
N CYS A 119 2.71 8.90 6.28
CA CYS A 119 1.35 8.88 6.82
C CYS A 119 1.34 8.97 8.36
N ALA A 120 2.28 8.32 9.05
CA ALA A 120 2.39 8.39 10.50
C ALA A 120 2.81 9.79 10.99
N LEU A 121 3.71 10.47 10.26
CA LEU A 121 4.11 11.85 10.54
C LEU A 121 2.94 12.83 10.37
N GLU A 122 2.14 12.70 9.31
CA GLU A 122 0.93 13.51 9.08
C GLU A 122 -0.07 13.38 10.23
N GLN A 123 -0.15 12.19 10.84
CA GLN A 123 -1.04 11.90 11.97
C GLN A 123 -0.40 12.20 13.33
N LYS A 124 0.84 12.71 13.36
CA LYS A 124 1.63 12.94 14.58
C LYS A 124 1.85 11.68 15.42
N LYS A 125 1.79 10.49 14.80
CA LYS A 125 2.10 9.20 15.43
C LYS A 125 3.60 8.94 15.34
N PHE A 126 4.39 9.73 16.05
CA PHE A 126 5.85 9.72 15.95
C PHE A 126 6.49 8.38 16.33
N ASP A 127 5.90 7.65 17.29
CA ASP A 127 6.42 6.33 17.69
C ASP A 127 6.28 5.30 16.56
N VAL A 128 5.15 5.32 15.85
CA VAL A 128 4.91 4.46 14.68
C VAL A 128 5.85 4.84 13.54
N ALA A 129 6.03 6.13 13.29
CA ALA A 129 6.99 6.63 12.31
C ALA A 129 8.42 6.13 12.62
N ARG A 130 8.85 6.21 13.89
CA ARG A 130 10.17 5.76 14.33
C ARG A 130 10.36 4.25 14.11
N GLU A 131 9.36 3.42 14.41
CA GLU A 131 9.47 1.97 14.18
C GLU A 131 9.59 1.64 12.69
N TYR A 132 8.85 2.31 11.81
CA TYR A 132 9.01 2.11 10.36
C TYR A 132 10.37 2.60 9.84
N THR A 133 10.94 3.67 10.39
CA THR A 133 12.29 4.13 10.04
C THR A 133 13.35 3.11 10.48
N LYS A 134 13.24 2.51 11.67
CA LYS A 134 14.13 1.41 12.08
C LYS A 134 14.01 0.19 11.18
N GLU A 135 12.82 -0.10 10.67
CA GLU A 135 12.63 -1.21 9.74
C GLU A 135 13.34 -0.95 8.39
N LEU A 136 13.36 0.31 7.91
CA LEU A 136 14.18 0.72 6.75
C LEU A 136 15.67 0.51 7.01
N GLU A 137 16.14 0.83 8.22
CA GLU A 137 17.52 0.64 8.64
C GLU A 137 17.93 -0.83 8.64
N ARG A 138 17.13 -1.72 9.26
CA ARG A 138 17.37 -3.18 9.28
C ARG A 138 17.50 -3.77 7.89
N ARG A 139 16.77 -3.20 6.92
CA ARG A 139 16.74 -3.61 5.52
C ARG A 139 17.84 -2.97 4.68
N LYS A 140 18.76 -2.23 5.31
CA LYS A 140 19.91 -1.54 4.68
C LYS A 140 19.51 -0.55 3.58
N SER A 141 18.29 -0.01 3.64
CA SER A 141 17.86 1.06 2.73
C SER A 141 18.32 2.40 3.30
N LEU A 142 19.64 2.66 3.27
CA LEU A 142 20.27 3.81 3.93
C LEU A 142 19.71 5.15 3.43
N ASP A 143 19.60 5.33 2.11
CA ASP A 143 18.99 6.53 1.52
C ASP A 143 17.58 6.81 2.03
N ALA A 144 16.75 5.75 2.12
CA ALA A 144 15.39 5.85 2.60
C ALA A 144 15.34 6.17 4.10
N CYS A 145 16.21 5.53 4.88
CA CYS A 145 16.30 5.71 6.32
C CYS A 145 16.72 7.15 6.67
N ILE A 146 17.69 7.70 5.94
CA ILE A 146 18.18 9.06 6.16
C ILE A 146 17.09 10.09 5.83
N ASP A 147 16.47 10.00 4.65
CA ASP A 147 15.42 10.94 4.24
C ASP A 147 14.22 10.90 5.22
N MET A 148 13.72 9.70 5.53
CA MET A 148 12.60 9.54 6.45
C MET A 148 12.95 9.94 7.90
N GLY A 149 14.17 9.64 8.35
CA GLY A 149 14.66 10.03 9.67
C GLY A 149 14.83 11.54 9.82
N GLN A 150 15.32 12.23 8.79
CA GLN A 150 15.36 13.69 8.75
C GLN A 150 13.96 14.30 8.86
N GLN A 151 13.00 13.78 8.10
CA GLN A 151 11.60 14.23 8.17
C GLN A 151 10.99 14.02 9.55
N LEU A 152 11.27 12.89 10.20
CA LEU A 152 10.85 12.62 11.58
C LEU A 152 11.42 13.64 12.57
N VAL A 153 12.73 13.90 12.53
CA VAL A 153 13.38 14.87 13.42
C VAL A 153 12.82 16.27 13.20
N CYS A 154 12.64 16.70 11.94
CA CYS A 154 12.03 17.99 11.63
C CYS A 154 10.60 18.09 12.17
N ALA A 155 9.80 17.04 12.02
CA ALA A 155 8.43 17.01 12.53
C ALA A 155 8.37 17.05 14.06
N LEU A 156 9.27 16.35 14.75
CA LEU A 156 9.39 16.38 16.21
C LEU A 156 9.78 17.76 16.74
N ILE A 157 10.73 18.43 16.09
CA ILE A 157 11.13 19.80 16.43
C ILE A 157 9.96 20.78 16.22
N ALA A 158 9.22 20.63 15.12
CA ALA A 158 8.09 21.50 14.80
C ALA A 158 6.90 21.33 15.75
N ASP A 159 6.62 20.10 16.20
CA ASP A 159 5.50 19.84 17.13
C ASP A 159 5.81 20.29 18.56
N GLY A 160 7.08 20.30 18.97
CA GLY A 160 7.52 20.80 20.28
C GLY A 160 7.05 20.00 21.49
N SER A 161 6.35 18.88 21.27
CA SER A 161 5.79 18.00 22.30
C SER A 161 6.80 16.99 22.86
N CYS A 162 7.90 16.72 22.13
CA CYS A 162 8.91 15.74 22.54
C CYS A 162 10.06 16.36 23.34
N SER A 163 10.62 15.55 24.26
CA SER A 163 11.83 15.91 25.00
C SER A 163 13.01 16.11 24.06
N ARG A 164 13.86 17.10 24.37
CA ARG A 164 15.10 17.39 23.64
C ARG A 164 16.01 16.17 23.56
N ASP A 165 16.03 15.31 24.58
CA ASP A 165 16.89 14.13 24.61
C ASP A 165 16.52 13.13 23.51
N ILE A 166 15.22 12.97 23.24
CA ILE A 166 14.71 12.08 22.19
C ILE A 166 15.09 12.62 20.82
N ILE A 167 14.90 13.92 20.60
CA ILE A 167 15.26 14.60 19.34
C ILE A 167 16.76 14.48 19.08
N CYS A 168 17.59 14.70 20.10
CA CYS A 168 19.04 14.56 19.99
C CYS A 168 19.48 13.12 19.71
N SER A 169 18.76 12.12 20.23
CA SER A 169 19.01 10.71 19.94
C SER A 169 18.69 10.40 18.47
N ASP A 170 17.47 10.69 18.03
CA ASP A 170 17.02 10.42 16.66
C ASP A 170 17.91 11.18 15.64
N MET A 171 18.34 12.40 15.96
CA MET A 171 19.25 13.17 15.11
C MET A 171 20.65 12.56 15.03
N ARG A 172 21.17 11.99 16.13
CA ARG A 172 22.46 11.31 16.13
C ARG A 172 22.42 10.08 15.23
N ASP A 173 21.36 9.28 15.35
CA ASP A 173 21.18 8.08 14.52
C ASP A 173 21.19 8.44 13.02
N VAL A 174 20.47 9.51 12.63
CA VAL A 174 20.48 10.01 11.24
C VAL A 174 21.87 10.46 10.78
N ILE A 175 22.65 11.12 11.64
CA ILE A 175 24.02 11.56 11.32
C ILE A 175 24.93 10.35 11.15
N ASP A 176 24.84 9.36 12.03
CA ASP A 176 25.64 8.14 11.95
C ASP A 176 25.36 7.38 10.64
N HIS A 177 24.09 7.31 10.23
CA HIS A 177 23.69 6.75 8.94
C HIS A 177 24.22 7.53 7.74
N LEU A 178 24.21 8.87 7.79
CA LEU A 178 24.81 9.72 6.75
C LEU A 178 26.32 9.47 6.61
N VAL A 179 27.03 9.33 7.72
CA VAL A 179 28.48 9.05 7.73
C VAL A 179 28.77 7.66 7.17
N ALA A 180 27.92 6.67 7.46
CA ALA A 180 28.03 5.33 6.88
C ALA A 180 27.82 5.36 5.35
N HIS A 181 26.79 6.08 4.88
CA HIS A 181 26.47 6.19 3.46
C HIS A 181 27.58 6.90 2.63
N ASP A 182 28.20 7.96 3.16
CA ASP A 182 29.32 8.66 2.50
C ASP A 182 30.59 7.78 2.42
N LYS A 183 30.77 6.82 3.33
CA LYS A 183 31.88 5.85 3.26
C LYS A 183 31.65 4.79 2.19
N ASP A 184 30.41 4.29 2.06
CA ASP A 184 30.05 3.27 1.06
C ASP A 184 30.07 3.82 -0.37
N THR A 185 29.73 5.10 -0.57
CA THR A 185 29.72 5.75 -1.90
C THR A 185 31.11 6.18 -2.41
N ARG A 186 32.14 6.16 -1.55
CA ARG A 186 33.52 6.53 -1.90
C ARG A 186 34.44 5.33 -2.18
N GLN A 187 33.95 4.09 -2.03
CA GLN A 187 34.65 2.85 -2.38
C GLN A 187 34.25 2.37 -3.77
#